data_AF-A0A090WBP5-F1
#
_entry.id   AF-A0A090WBP5-F1
#
_cell.length_a   1.000
_cell.length_b   1.000
_cell.length_c   1.000
_cell.angle_alpha   90.00
_cell.angle_beta   90.00
_cell.angle_gamma   90.00
#
_symmetry.space_group_name_H-M   'P 1'
#
loop_
_entity.id
_entity.type
_entity.pdbx_description
1 polymer ?
#
loop_
_entity_poly.entity_id
_entity_poly.type
_entity_poly.pdbx_seq_one_letter_code
_entity_poly.pdbx_strand_id
1 'polypeptide(L)'
;MMSRIAAVVVVLIGLYISLGILNLSKTLTSLLATAGVAGLAIGLALQNTLSNTVAGISLSFREKIQIGNWVETNGHSGEVMDINLKEFVIKEADNNIVILPNKMILENPLKIIL
;
A
#
# COMPACT_ATOMS: atom_id res chain seq x y z
N MET A 1 -18.11 4.87 -11.85
CA MET A 1 -17.01 5.41 -11.04
C MET A 1 -15.80 5.77 -11.90
N MET A 2 -15.28 4.83 -12.69
CA MET A 2 -14.13 5.08 -13.58
C MET A 2 -14.36 6.22 -14.58
N SER A 3 -15.55 6.34 -15.17
CA SER A 3 -15.89 7.46 -16.07
C SER A 3 -15.85 8.82 -15.38
N ARG A 4 -16.26 8.90 -14.11
CA ARG A 4 -16.22 10.14 -13.34
C ARG A 4 -14.78 10.53 -12.99
N ILE A 5 -13.95 9.56 -12.63
CA ILE A 5 -12.52 9.78 -12.37
C ILE A 5 -11.84 10.27 -13.65
N ALA A 6 -12.08 9.60 -14.77
CA ALA A 6 -11.53 10.01 -16.07
C ALA A 6 -11.99 11.42 -16.46
N ALA A 7 -13.27 11.75 -16.29
CA ALA A 7 -13.78 13.10 -16.56
C ALA A 7 -13.12 14.17 -15.69
N VAL A 8 -12.92 13.91 -14.40
CA VAL A 8 -12.20 14.83 -13.49
C VAL A 8 -10.77 15.05 -13.96
N VAL A 9 -10.06 13.98 -14.34
CA VAL A 9 -8.68 14.08 -14.85
C VAL A 9 -8.63 14.93 -16.12
N VAL A 10 -9.54 14.70 -17.07
CA VAL A 10 -9.62 15.47 -18.32
C VAL A 10 -9.89 16.95 -18.03
N VAL A 11 -10.81 17.26 -17.12
CA VAL A 11 -11.12 18.65 -16.73
C VAL A 11 -9.92 19.34 -16.10
N LEU A 12 -9.17 18.66 -15.21
CA LEU A 12 -7.98 19.21 -14.59
C LEU A 12 -6.87 19.52 -15.61
N ILE A 13 -6.67 18.63 -16.58
CA ILE A 13 -5.71 18.84 -17.68
C ILE A 13 -6.15 20.03 -18.55
N GLY A 14 -7.43 20.11 -18.90
CA GLY A 14 -7.98 21.24 -19.68
C GLY A 14 -7.82 22.58 -18.95
N LEU A 15 -8.09 22.60 -17.64
CA LEU A 15 -7.92 23.78 -16.79
C LEU A 15 -6.45 24.23 -16.75
N TYR A 16 -5.52 23.28 -16.60
CA TYR A 16 -4.07 23.56 -16.63
C TYR A 16 -3.66 24.26 -17.94
N ILE A 17 -4.07 23.71 -19.08
CA ILE A 17 -3.74 24.27 -20.41
C ILE A 17 -4.38 25.67 -20.56
N SER A 18 -5.64 25.82 -20.17
CA SER A 18 -6.37 27.10 -20.27
C SER A 18 -5.73 28.22 -19.45
N LEU A 19 -5.32 27.94 -18.20
CA LEU A 19 -4.64 28.92 -17.35
C LEU A 19 -3.28 29.33 -17.91
N GLY A 20 -2.57 28.40 -18.57
CA GLY A 20 -1.33 28.68 -19.28
C GLY A 20 -1.51 29.65 -20.44
N ILE A 21 -2.56 29.46 -21.26
CA ILE A 21 -2.88 30.34 -22.39
C ILE A 21 -3.28 31.75 -21.92
N LEU A 22 -3.99 31.85 -20.80
CA LEU A 22 -4.45 33.13 -20.23
C LEU A 22 -3.35 33.94 -19.53
N ASN A 23 -2.08 33.48 -19.56
CA ASN A 23 -0.96 34.05 -18.81
C ASN A 23 -1.22 34.15 -17.29
N LEU A 24 -2.08 33.29 -16.75
CA LEU A 24 -2.40 33.23 -15.33
C LEU A 24 -1.42 32.33 -14.57
N SER A 25 -0.14 32.37 -14.95
CA SER A 25 0.91 31.48 -14.44
C SER A 25 1.05 31.57 -12.91
N LYS A 26 0.86 32.75 -12.31
CA LYS A 26 0.92 32.92 -10.85
C LYS A 26 -0.23 32.19 -10.13
N THR A 27 -1.44 32.28 -10.68
CA THR A 27 -2.62 31.56 -10.16
C THR A 27 -2.43 30.05 -10.32
N LEU A 28 -1.89 29.63 -11.47
CA LEU A 28 -1.54 28.23 -11.73
C LEU A 28 -0.53 27.69 -10.70
N THR A 29 0.58 28.41 -10.48
CA THR A 29 1.58 28.03 -9.47
C THR A 29 0.99 27.90 -8.07
N SER A 30 0.14 28.84 -7.65
CA SER A 30 -0.52 28.79 -6.33
C SER A 30 -1.46 27.59 -6.19
N LEU A 31 -2.24 27.29 -7.24
CA LEU A 31 -3.14 26.15 -7.27
C LEU A 31 -2.36 24.83 -7.21
N LEU A 32 -1.30 24.71 -8.01
CA LEU A 32 -0.41 23.54 -8.02
C LEU A 32 0.32 23.35 -6.69
N ALA A 33 0.78 24.43 -6.05
CA ALA A 33 1.41 24.36 -4.75
C ALA A 33 0.44 23.80 -3.70
N THR A 34 -0.80 24.30 -3.68
CA THR A 34 -1.85 23.84 -2.76
C THR A 34 -2.24 22.38 -3.05
N ALA A 35 -2.41 22.03 -4.32
CA ALA A 35 -2.70 20.66 -4.74
C ALA A 35 -1.54 19.70 -4.41
N GLY A 36 -0.29 20.16 -4.52
CA GLY A 36 0.90 19.42 -4.13
C GLY A 36 0.93 19.12 -2.63
N VAL A 37 0.67 20.11 -1.78
CA VAL A 37 0.58 19.92 -0.32
C VAL A 37 -0.56 18.98 0.05
N ALA A 38 -1.74 19.15 -0.56
CA ALA A 38 -2.87 18.25 -0.34
C ALA A 38 -2.56 16.81 -0.81
N GLY A 39 -1.91 16.67 -1.97
CA GLY A 39 -1.49 15.38 -2.50
C GLY A 39 -0.47 14.67 -1.60
N LEU A 40 0.49 15.42 -1.05
CA LEU A 40 1.43 14.90 -0.05
C LEU A 40 0.68 14.41 1.20
N ALA A 41 -0.25 15.20 1.74
CA ALA A 41 -1.02 14.82 2.92
C ALA A 41 -1.82 13.52 2.70
N ILE A 42 -2.50 13.40 1.55
CA ILE A 42 -3.23 12.18 1.17
C ILE A 42 -2.27 11.00 0.97
N GLY A 43 -1.14 11.22 0.30
CA GLY A 43 -0.12 10.19 0.07
C GLY A 43 0.47 9.66 1.38
N LEU A 44 0.76 10.54 2.34
CA LEU A 44 1.22 10.17 3.68
C LEU A 44 0.14 9.39 4.45
N ALA A 45 -1.12 9.81 4.36
CA ALA A 45 -2.24 9.09 4.98
C ALA A 45 -2.41 7.67 4.41
N LEU A 46 -2.17 7.47 3.12
CA LEU A 46 -2.30 6.19 2.45
C LEU A 46 -1.02 5.35 2.45
N GLN A 47 0.11 5.90 2.92
CA GLN A 47 1.44 5.27 2.83
C GLN A 47 1.44 3.85 3.40
N ASN A 48 0.85 3.64 4.58
CA ASN A 48 0.79 2.33 5.23
C ASN A 48 -0.04 1.32 4.44
N THR A 49 -1.21 1.73 3.94
CA THR A 49 -2.07 0.86 3.13
C THR A 49 -1.35 0.42 1.86
N LEU A 50 -0.74 1.38 1.15
CA LEU A 50 -0.03 1.10 -0.09
C LEU A 50 1.20 0.22 0.13
N SER A 51 1.96 0.46 1.21
CA SER A 51 3.10 -0.35 1.59
C SER A 51 2.72 -1.80 1.91
N ASN A 52 1.63 -2.02 2.67
CA ASN A 52 1.13 -3.36 2.95
C ASN A 52 0.64 -4.08 1.68
N THR A 53 -0.04 -3.37 0.78
CA THR A 53 -0.50 -3.93 -0.50
C THR A 53 0.66 -4.37 -1.38
N VAL A 54 1.70 -3.53 -1.53
CA VAL A 54 2.90 -3.89 -2.31
C VAL A 54 3.65 -5.06 -1.65
N ALA A 55 3.74 -5.08 -0.32
CA ALA A 55 4.34 -6.18 0.41
C ALA A 55 3.57 -7.49 0.22
N GLY A 56 2.23 -7.47 0.28
CA GLY A 56 1.39 -8.64 0.03
C GLY A 56 1.60 -9.20 -1.37
N ILE A 57 1.57 -8.35 -2.40
CA ILE A 57 1.88 -8.74 -3.78
C ILE A 57 3.27 -9.38 -3.87
N SER A 58 4.29 -8.76 -3.27
CA SER A 58 5.66 -9.29 -3.26
C SER A 58 5.76 -10.65 -2.56
N LEU A 59 5.05 -10.84 -1.45
CA LEU A 59 5.00 -12.11 -0.72
C LEU A 59 4.30 -13.19 -1.54
N SER A 60 3.19 -12.87 -2.23
CA SER A 60 2.50 -13.81 -3.12
C SER A 60 3.38 -14.32 -4.27
N PHE A 61 4.38 -13.54 -4.70
CA PHE A 61 5.36 -13.97 -5.71
C PHE A 61 6.52 -14.81 -5.14
N ARG A 62 6.66 -14.93 -3.81
CA ARG A 62 7.68 -15.78 -3.20
C ARG A 62 7.15 -17.20 -3.06
N GLU A 63 7.56 -18.09 -3.98
CA GLU A 63 7.17 -19.52 -3.98
C GLU A 63 7.50 -20.30 -2.69
N LYS A 64 8.39 -19.77 -1.85
CA LYS A 64 8.90 -20.48 -0.67
C LYS A 64 7.97 -20.43 0.55
N ILE A 65 7.04 -19.48 0.65
CA ILE A 65 6.14 -19.36 1.81
C ILE A 65 4.76 -19.86 1.38
N GLN A 66 4.34 -20.98 1.95
CA GLN A 66 3.05 -21.59 1.64
C GLN A 66 2.19 -21.66 2.90
N ILE A 67 0.88 -21.64 2.70
CA ILE A 67 -0.09 -21.95 3.74
C ILE A 67 0.23 -23.35 4.30
N GLY A 68 0.22 -23.49 5.62
CA GLY A 68 0.60 -24.70 6.34
C GLY A 68 2.08 -24.80 6.72
N ASN A 69 2.94 -23.87 6.28
CA ASN A 69 4.31 -23.83 6.77
C ASN A 69 4.37 -23.35 8.22
N TRP A 70 5.23 -23.95 9.03
CA TRP A 70 5.58 -23.39 10.33
C TRP A 70 6.65 -22.31 10.14
N VAL A 71 6.42 -21.12 10.67
CA VAL A 71 7.30 -19.98 10.51
C VAL A 71 7.61 -19.30 11.84
N GLU A 72 8.72 -18.58 11.88
CA GLU A 72 9.12 -17.72 12.99
C GLU A 72 9.51 -16.35 12.44
N THR A 73 8.86 -15.30 12.95
CA THR A 73 9.08 -13.92 12.51
C THR A 73 8.54 -12.94 13.54
N ASN A 74 9.15 -11.77 13.68
CA ASN A 74 8.68 -10.69 14.56
C ASN A 74 8.40 -11.13 16.03
N GLY A 75 9.12 -12.14 16.52
CA GLY A 75 8.93 -12.69 17.88
C GLY A 75 7.75 -13.66 18.02
N HIS A 76 7.04 -13.96 16.94
CA HIS A 76 5.94 -14.92 16.90
C HIS A 76 6.35 -16.19 16.15
N SER A 77 5.79 -17.34 16.55
CA SER A 77 6.01 -18.62 15.87
C SER A 77 4.73 -19.43 15.77
N GLY A 78 4.41 -19.88 14.55
CA GLY A 78 3.17 -20.58 14.29
C GLY A 78 3.03 -21.07 12.85
N GLU A 79 1.92 -21.74 12.59
CA GLU A 79 1.54 -22.22 11.26
C GLU A 79 0.89 -21.10 10.45
N VAL A 80 1.32 -20.91 9.20
CA VAL A 80 0.72 -19.96 8.27
C VAL A 80 -0.68 -20.42 7.90
N MET A 81 -1.68 -19.64 8.28
CA MET A 81 -3.10 -19.94 8.00
C MET A 81 -3.58 -19.27 6.72
N ASP A 82 -3.16 -18.02 6.49
CA ASP A 82 -3.62 -17.24 5.35
C ASP A 82 -2.63 -16.13 4.98
N ILE A 83 -2.60 -15.77 3.69
CA ILE A 83 -1.77 -14.70 3.14
C ILE A 83 -2.67 -13.82 2.27
N ASN A 84 -3.13 -12.71 2.85
CA ASN A 84 -3.98 -11.74 2.18
C ASN A 84 -3.17 -10.57 1.63
N LEU A 85 -3.84 -9.65 0.92
CA LEU A 85 -3.19 -8.47 0.35
C LEU A 85 -2.57 -7.53 1.39
N LYS A 86 -3.09 -7.52 2.62
CA LYS A 86 -2.67 -6.58 3.68
C LYS A 86 -2.07 -7.27 4.91
N GLU A 87 -2.41 -8.53 5.12
CA GLU A 87 -2.22 -9.23 6.38
C GLU A 87 -1.69 -10.65 6.11
N PHE A 88 -0.81 -11.08 7.00
CA PHE A 88 -0.22 -12.41 7.09
C PHE A 88 -0.70 -13.04 8.40
N VAL A 89 -1.42 -14.13 8.32
CA VAL A 89 -2.10 -14.73 9.46
C VAL A 89 -1.39 -16.01 9.86
N ILE A 90 -0.96 -16.09 11.12
CA ILE A 90 -0.36 -17.29 11.69
C ILE A 90 -1.14 -17.76 12.93
N LYS A 91 -1.11 -19.07 13.17
CA LYS A 91 -1.67 -19.70 14.36
C LYS A 91 -0.56 -20.26 15.22
N GLU A 92 -0.42 -19.76 16.45
CA GLU A 92 0.60 -20.20 17.41
C GLU A 92 0.25 -21.56 18.02
N ALA A 93 1.23 -22.20 18.68
CA ALA A 93 1.09 -23.53 19.27
C ALA A 93 0.03 -23.61 20.39
N ASP A 94 -0.25 -22.49 21.04
CA ASP A 94 -1.30 -22.34 22.06
C ASP A 94 -2.69 -22.05 21.48
N ASN A 95 -2.85 -22.14 20.15
CA ASN A 95 -4.03 -21.80 19.37
C ASN A 95 -4.38 -20.31 19.27
N ASN A 96 -3.50 -19.40 19.68
CA ASN A 96 -3.69 -17.98 19.42
C ASN A 96 -3.53 -17.65 17.93
N ILE A 97 -4.33 -16.69 17.43
CA ILE A 97 -4.22 -16.19 16.06
C ILE A 97 -3.49 -14.85 16.08
N VAL A 98 -2.39 -14.75 15.34
CA VAL A 98 -1.60 -13.54 15.21
C VAL A 98 -1.75 -13.02 13.78
N ILE A 99 -2.14 -11.75 13.67
CA ILE A 99 -2.35 -11.04 12.41
C ILE A 99 -1.23 -10.02 12.25
N LEU A 100 -0.35 -10.25 11.29
CA LEU A 100 0.82 -9.42 11.02
C LEU A 100 0.62 -8.63 9.74
N PRO A 101 0.87 -7.31 9.72
CA PRO A 101 0.87 -6.56 8.47
C PRO A 101 1.95 -7.12 7.51
N ASN A 102 1.63 -7.26 6.24
CA ASN A 102 2.59 -7.81 5.26
C ASN A 102 3.90 -7.03 5.19
N LYS A 103 3.85 -5.71 5.42
CA LYS A 103 5.04 -4.87 5.49
C LYS A 103 6.02 -5.37 6.54
N MET A 104 5.53 -5.75 7.72
CA MET A 104 6.33 -6.22 8.84
C MET A 104 7.02 -7.56 8.53
N ILE A 105 6.38 -8.42 7.74
CA ILE A 105 6.95 -9.67 7.26
C ILE A 105 8.06 -9.43 6.23
N LEU A 106 7.90 -8.42 5.38
CA LEU A 106 8.89 -8.10 4.36
C LEU A 106 10.13 -7.39 4.94
N GLU A 107 9.95 -6.57 5.97
CA GLU A 107 11.03 -5.80 6.62
C GLU A 107 11.86 -6.64 7.59
N ASN A 108 11.30 -7.72 8.13
CA ASN A 108 11.97 -8.57 9.13
C ASN A 108 12.32 -9.95 8.53
N PRO A 109 13.34 -10.63 9.08
CA PRO A 109 13.63 -12.01 8.70
C PRO A 109 12.41 -12.91 8.94
N LEU A 110 12.11 -13.75 7.96
CA LEU A 110 11.14 -14.83 8.07
C LEU A 110 11.90 -16.16 7.96
N LYS A 111 11.84 -16.94 9.04
CA LYS A 111 12.46 -18.26 9.12
C LYS A 111 11.37 -19.30 8.88
N ILE A 112 11.57 -20.13 7.87
CA ILE A 112 10.70 -21.26 7.55
C ILE A 112 11.27 -22.49 8.24
N ILE A 113 10.46 -23.14 9.05
CA ILE A 113 10.83 -24.37 9.76
C ILE A 113 10.19 -25.51 8.95
N LEU A 114 11.04 -26.27 8.25
CA LEU A 114 10.67 -27.41 7.42
C LEU A 114 10.51 -28.68 8.26
#